data_AF-A0A7W3NDX5-F1
#
_entry.id   AF-A0A7W3NDX5-F1
#
_cell.length_a   1.000
_cell.length_b   1.000
_cell.length_c   1.000
_cell.angle_alpha   90.00
_cell.angle_beta   90.00
_cell.angle_gamma   90.00
#
_symmetry.space_group_name_H-M   'P 1'
#
loop_
_entity.id
_entity.type
_entity.pdbx_description
1 polymer ?
#
loop_
_entity_poly.entity_id
_entity_poly.type
_entity_poly.pdbx_seq_one_letter_code
_entity_poly.pdbx_strand_id
1 'polypeptide(L)' 'MIKDSWFTVQTIDDKTYAISECGHWEKVHSFLLIGENKAVLIDTGLGIDSIRYLVAIEGTVNR' A
#
# COMPACT_ATOMS: atom_id res chain seq x y z
N MET A 1 4.43 -8.75 11.62
CA MET A 1 4.46 -7.28 11.46
C MET A 1 5.63 -6.97 10.55
N ILE A 2 5.39 -6.65 9.28
CA ILE A 2 6.46 -6.15 8.41
C ILE A 2 6.67 -4.69 8.80
N LYS A 3 7.88 -4.39 9.25
CA LYS A 3 8.32 -3.05 9.54
C LYS A 3 9.18 -2.63 8.36
N ASP A 4 8.54 -2.08 7.33
CA ASP A 4 9.28 -1.44 6.26
C ASP A 4 9.72 -0.06 6.73
N SER A 5 10.96 0.33 6.43
CA SER A 5 11.50 1.63 6.86
C SER A 5 10.93 2.81 6.07
N TRP A 6 10.44 2.56 4.86
CA TRP A 6 9.98 3.59 3.93
C TRP A 6 8.46 3.67 3.84
N PHE A 7 7.78 2.53 3.99
CA PHE A 7 6.34 2.47 3.84
C PHE A 7 5.60 2.35 5.18
N THR A 8 4.55 3.16 5.32
CA THR A 8 3.52 2.97 6.34
C THR A 8 2.22 2.55 5.67
N VAL A 9 1.61 1.47 6.13
CA VAL A 9 0.28 1.02 5.69
C VAL A 9 -0.74 1.41 6.74
N GLN A 10 -1.78 2.10 6.32
CA GLN A 10 -2.93 2.47 7.16
C GLN A 10 -4.21 1.94 6.53
N THR A 11 -5.00 1.22 7.31
CA THR A 11 -6.37 0.84 6.93
C THR A 11 -7.27 2.07 6.98
N ILE A 12 -7.97 2.35 5.88
CA ILE A 12 -9.00 3.38 5.80
C ILE A 12 -10.38 2.75 6.08
N ASP A 13 -10.66 1.61 5.45
CA ASP A 13 -11.81 0.74 5.71
C ASP A 13 -11.44 -0.72 5.44
N ASP A 14 -12.39 -1.65 5.57
CA ASP A 14 -12.17 -3.10 5.42
C ASP A 14 -11.52 -3.51 4.09
N LYS A 15 -11.63 -2.69 3.04
CA LYS A 15 -11.17 -2.98 1.67
C LYS A 15 -10.24 -1.91 1.11
N THR A 16 -9.87 -0.91 1.88
CA THR A 16 -9.14 0.27 1.40
C THR A 16 -7.96 0.58 2.31
N TYR A 17 -6.77 0.68 1.71
CA TYR A 17 -5.52 0.89 2.40
C TYR A 17 -4.76 2.07 1.81
N ALA A 18 -4.25 2.96 2.66
CA ALA A 18 -3.25 3.95 2.28
C ALA A 18 -1.85 3.38 2.51
N ILE A 19 -0.99 3.52 1.50
CA ILE A 19 0.42 3.16 1.57
C ILE A 19 1.21 4.45 1.40
N SER A 20 1.96 4.85 2.43
CA SER A 20 2.59 6.18 2.50
C SER A 20 4.11 6.06 2.54
N GLU A 21 4.79 6.85 1.72
CA GLU A 21 6.26 6.98 1.72
C GLU A 21 6.69 8.09 2.69
N CYS A 22 6.53 7.86 4.00
CA CYS A 22 6.73 8.91 5.01
C CYS A 22 8.17 9.45 5.09
N GLY A 23 9.15 8.70 4.56
CA GLY A 23 10.54 9.13 4.48
C GLY A 23 10.85 10.04 3.27
N HIS A 24 9.91 10.20 2.32
CA HIS A 24 10.08 11.09 1.17
C HIS A 24 9.57 12.50 1.49
N TRP A 25 10.26 13.54 0.99
CA TRP A 25 9.87 14.95 1.23
C TRP A 25 8.44 15.25 0.77
N GLU A 26 8.05 14.71 -0.38
CA GLU A 26 6.73 14.92 -0.98
C GLU A 26 5.59 14.22 -0.24
N LYS A 27 5.92 13.30 0.67
CA LYS A 27 4.94 12.53 1.47
C LYS A 27 3.85 11.91 0.59
N VAL A 28 4.28 11.24 -0.48
CA VAL A 28 3.35 10.62 -1.44
C VAL A 28 2.56 9.49 -0.80
N HIS A 29 1.32 9.36 -1.27
CA HIS A 29 0.37 8.34 -0.83
C HIS A 29 -0.13 7.56 -2.05
N SER A 30 0.01 6.25 -1.99
CA SER A 30 -0.65 5.31 -2.91
C SER A 30 -1.83 4.64 -2.21
N PHE A 31 -2.78 4.13 -2.98
CA PHE A 31 -3.98 3.49 -2.44
C PHE A 31 -4.19 2.10 -3.01
N LEU A 32 -4.44 1.13 -2.13
CA LEU A 32 -4.82 -0.22 -2.51
C LEU A 32 -6.30 -0.44 -2.20
N LEU A 33 -7.09 -0.71 -3.24
CA LEU A 33 -8.51 -1.01 -3.15
C LEU A 33 -8.73 -2.48 -3.47
N ILE A 34 -9.31 -3.24 -2.54
CA ILE A 34 -9.60 -4.65 -2.68
C ILE A 34 -11.07 -4.84 -3.10
N GLY A 35 -11.28 -5.20 -4.35
CA GLY A 35 -12.57 -5.67 -4.84
C GLY A 35 -12.72 -7.19 -4.66
N GLU A 36 -13.92 -7.70 -4.91
CA GLU A 36 -14.24 -9.13 -4.70
C GLU A 36 -13.38 -10.08 -5.54
N ASN A 37 -13.07 -9.69 -6.78
CA ASN A 37 -12.33 -10.53 -7.72
C ASN A 37 -10.94 -9.97 -8.08
N LYS A 38 -10.74 -8.66 -7.86
CA LYS A 38 -9.57 -7.92 -8.30
C LYS A 38 -9.26 -6.83 -7.29
N ALA A 39 -7.97 -6.51 -7.17
CA ALA A 39 -7.51 -5.32 -6.48
C ALA A 39 -7.00 -4.30 -7.49
N VAL A 40 -7.03 -3.02 -7.10
CA VAL A 40 -6.44 -1.91 -7.85
C VAL A 40 -5.47 -1.18 -6.94
N LEU A 41 -4.25 -0.97 -7.45
CA LEU A 41 -3.29 -0.05 -6.86
C LEU A 41 -3.37 1.27 -7.64
N ILE A 42 -3.67 2.36 -6.94
CA ILE A 42 -3.67 3.72 -7.45
C ILE A 42 -2.36 4.38 -7.03
N ASP A 43 -1.60 4.83 -8.04
CA ASP A 43 -0.24 5.36 -7.89
C ASP A 43 0.80 4.29 -7.47
N THR A 44 2.07 4.56 -7.74
CA THR A 44 3.21 3.76 -7.26
C THR A 44 4.24 4.63 -6.54
N GLY A 45 3.89 5.88 -6.24
CA GLY A 45 4.78 6.84 -5.61
C GLY A 45 5.94 7.19 -6.52
N LEU A 46 7.08 7.54 -5.91
CA LEU A 46 8.28 7.93 -6.65
C LEU A 46 9.32 6.82 -6.79
N GLY A 47 9.03 5.64 -6.24
CA GLY A 47 9.87 4.45 -6.38
C GLY A 47 11.07 4.42 -5.43
N ILE A 48 10.92 4.90 -4.19
CA ILE A 48 11.98 4.82 -3.17
C ILE A 48 12.33 3.37 -2.80
N ASP A 49 11.35 2.46 -2.85
CA ASP A 49 11.50 1.01 -2.73
C ASP A 49 10.30 0.30 -3.42
N SER A 50 10.26 -1.03 -3.43
CA SER A 50 9.25 -1.82 -4.14
C SER A 50 7.97 -2.00 -3.32
N ILE A 51 6.91 -1.29 -3.72
CA ILE A 51 5.56 -1.43 -3.15
C ILE A 51 4.93 -2.82 -3.39
N ARG A 52 5.50 -3.63 -4.30
CA ARG A 52 4.97 -4.94 -4.71
C ARG A 52 4.80 -5.89 -3.52
N TYR A 53 5.72 -5.87 -2.56
CA TYR A 53 5.68 -6.76 -1.41
C TYR A 53 4.49 -6.46 -0.49
N LEU A 54 4.12 -5.19 -0.33
CA LEU A 54 2.96 -4.79 0.48
C LEU A 54 1.66 -5.20 -0.19
N VAL A 55 1.54 -4.97 -1.50
CA VAL A 55 0.34 -5.33 -2.27
C VAL A 55 0.09 -6.84 -2.28
N ALA A 56 1.16 -7.64 -2.39
CA ALA A 56 1.05 -9.10 -2.39
C ALA A 56 0.50 -9.65 -1.06
N ILE A 57 0.79 -8.99 0.06
CA ILE A 57 0.37 -9.43 1.39
C ILE A 57 -1.06 -9.00 1.67
N GLU A 58 -1.36 -7.71 1.56
CA GLU A 58 -2.71 -7.19 1.86
C GLU A 58 -3.78 -7.72 0.89
N GLY A 59 -3.40 -7.97 -0.37
CA GLY A 59 -4.26 -8.61 -1.36
C GLY A 59 -4.49 -10.11 -1.14
N THR A 60 -3.64 -10.77 -0.34
CA THR A 60 -3.79 -12.20 0.01
C THR A 60 -4.51 -12.39 1.35
N VAL A 61 -4.28 -11.50 2.33
CA VAL A 61 -4.91 -11.57 3.66
C VAL A 61 -6.44 -11.38 3.60
N ASN A 62 -6.95 -10.69 2.57
CA ASN A 62 -8.38 -10.46 2.36
C ASN A 62 -9.04 -11.43 1.35
N ARG A 63 -8.39 -12.56 1.03
CA ARG A 63 -8.97 -13.66 0.24
C ARG A 63 -9.32 -14.86 1.10
#